data_AF-A0A7C2C3X4-F1
#
_entry.id   AF-A0A7C2C3X4-F1
#
_cell.length_a   1.000
_cell.length_b   1.000
_cell.length_c   1.000
_cell.angle_alpha   90.00
_cell.angle_beta   90.00
_cell.angle_gamma   90.00
#
_symmetry.space_group_name_H-M   'P 1'
#
loop_
_entity.id
_entity.type
_entity.pdbx_description
1 polymer ?
#
loop_
_entity_poly.entity_id
_entity_poly.type
_entity_poly.pdbx_seq_one_letter_code
_entity_poly.pdbx_strand_id
1 'polypeptide(L)'
;MTGRHRVYLALGSNLGDRELNLLEAVERLRLLGDVVKVSRPYETDPVGYSDQPKFLNAALLLETDLDPWALLGRLKAIETELGRVETVRFGPRTIDLDILTYDDLVLSDPGLTIPHPRLAERAFVLVPLAEIAPDLVIPGIGLAVRELARRVDGVGVRPARWELAGLLGRDLQAEAPRVPVPLSWVGVGDLERVVLFDTPVGRVYCPVGAWLGVSLGAGRRGIHASRFGEALDETLKGAAGGLGPEALAARAAAEVARRQEAEAGHARLTVRYPLSAAGAFGTVTAEARFRAGRLRVGLGVEVVGMTVCPCGLELVGQYSRRRLGAAGSVGA
;
A
#
# COMPACT_ATOMS: atom_id res chain seq x y z
N MET A 1 17.85 -21.18 14.97
CA MET A 1 16.89 -21.97 15.77
C MET A 1 15.59 -21.97 14.99
N THR A 2 15.11 -23.13 14.55
CA THR A 2 13.89 -23.27 13.74
C THR A 2 12.74 -23.61 14.67
N GLY A 3 11.99 -22.60 15.08
CA GLY A 3 10.79 -22.75 15.88
C GLY A 3 9.92 -21.52 15.70
N ARG A 4 8.61 -21.72 15.71
CA ARG A 4 7.65 -20.62 15.68
C ARG A 4 7.63 -19.95 17.05
N HIS A 5 7.85 -18.65 17.08
CA HIS A 5 8.01 -17.84 18.28
C HIS A 5 6.78 -16.98 18.54
N ARG A 6 6.36 -16.87 19.80
CA ARG A 6 5.25 -16.02 20.23
C ARG A 6 5.78 -14.67 20.68
N VAL A 7 5.41 -13.63 19.95
CA VAL A 7 5.87 -12.27 20.18
C VAL A 7 4.68 -11.37 20.46
N TYR A 8 4.74 -10.64 21.57
CA TYR A 8 3.75 -9.60 21.85
C TYR A 8 4.32 -8.25 21.42
N LEU A 9 3.53 -7.50 20.67
CA LEU A 9 3.89 -6.20 20.12
C LEU A 9 2.95 -5.12 20.66
N ALA A 10 3.49 -3.93 20.90
CA ALA A 10 2.70 -2.71 21.07
C ALA A 10 2.70 -1.93 19.76
N LEU A 11 1.53 -1.41 19.39
CA LEU A 11 1.32 -0.55 18.24
C LEU A 11 0.81 0.80 18.74
N GLY A 12 1.33 1.91 18.21
CA GLY A 12 0.92 3.25 18.60
C GLY A 12 0.97 4.25 17.44
N SER A 13 -0.06 5.08 17.28
CA SER A 13 -0.11 6.14 16.26
C SER A 13 -0.71 7.43 16.82
N ASN A 14 -0.10 8.58 16.57
CA ASN A 14 -0.69 9.89 16.92
C ASN A 14 -0.63 10.96 15.82
N LEU A 15 -0.16 10.64 14.62
CA LEU A 15 -0.17 11.54 13.47
C LEU A 15 -1.01 10.99 12.32
N GLY A 16 -1.59 11.90 11.53
CA GLY A 16 -2.39 11.56 10.35
C GLY A 16 -3.65 10.77 10.70
N ASP A 17 -4.03 9.85 9.81
CA ASP A 17 -5.12 8.92 10.04
C ASP A 17 -4.65 7.75 10.92
N ARG A 18 -4.72 7.95 12.24
CA ARG A 18 -4.24 7.00 13.26
C ARG A 18 -4.87 5.61 13.13
N GLU A 19 -6.11 5.56 12.66
CA GLU A 19 -6.88 4.32 12.51
C GLU A 19 -6.39 3.53 11.30
N LEU A 20 -6.27 4.19 10.15
CA LEU A 20 -5.71 3.57 8.95
C LEU A 20 -4.26 3.14 9.18
N ASN A 21 -3.45 3.94 9.88
CA ASN A 21 -2.07 3.61 10.20
C ASN A 21 -1.97 2.31 11.02
N LEU A 22 -2.82 2.12 12.04
CA LEU A 22 -2.85 0.88 12.81
C LEU A 22 -3.29 -0.32 11.95
N LEU A 23 -4.31 -0.14 11.10
CA LEU A 23 -4.80 -1.20 10.23
C LEU A 23 -3.72 -1.66 9.22
N GLU A 24 -3.09 -0.70 8.55
CA GLU A 24 -2.06 -0.89 7.53
C GLU A 24 -0.75 -1.46 8.15
N ALA A 25 -0.48 -1.16 9.43
CA ALA A 25 0.57 -1.82 10.20
C ALA A 25 0.25 -3.30 10.49
N VAL A 26 -0.98 -3.62 10.91
CA VAL A 26 -1.39 -5.02 11.14
C VAL A 26 -1.36 -5.84 9.85
N GLU A 27 -1.81 -5.29 8.72
CA GLU A 27 -1.71 -5.98 7.42
C GLU A 27 -0.26 -6.29 7.04
N ARG A 28 0.68 -5.35 7.26
CA ARG A 28 2.12 -5.62 7.03
C ARG A 28 2.69 -6.65 8.01
N LEU A 29 2.24 -6.66 9.26
CA LEU A 29 2.69 -7.65 10.25
C LEU A 29 2.26 -9.08 9.88
N ARG A 30 1.14 -9.27 9.19
CA ARG A 30 0.72 -10.59 8.65
C ARG A 30 1.70 -11.15 7.62
N LEU A 31 2.49 -10.31 6.98
CA LEU A 31 3.56 -10.76 6.06
C LEU A 31 4.78 -11.32 6.81
N LEU A 32 4.87 -11.07 8.13
CA LEU A 32 5.99 -11.51 8.96
C LEU A 32 5.66 -12.76 9.78
N GLY A 33 4.39 -13.18 9.83
CA GLY A 33 3.91 -14.32 10.62
C GLY A 33 2.40 -14.29 10.84
N ASP A 34 1.89 -15.21 11.66
CA ASP A 34 0.47 -15.30 11.97
C ASP A 34 0.09 -14.28 13.05
N VAL A 35 -0.78 -13.34 12.71
CA VAL A 35 -1.41 -12.46 13.71
C VAL A 35 -2.51 -13.24 14.43
N VAL A 36 -2.20 -13.74 15.62
CA VAL A 36 -3.09 -14.63 16.38
C VAL A 36 -4.19 -13.86 17.10
N LYS A 37 -3.84 -12.71 17.69
CA LYS A 37 -4.78 -11.83 18.41
C LYS A 37 -4.39 -10.37 18.27
N VAL A 38 -5.39 -9.49 18.24
CA VAL A 38 -5.22 -8.05 18.35
C VAL A 38 -6.21 -7.52 19.37
N SER A 39 -5.78 -6.60 20.23
CA SER A 39 -6.66 -5.93 21.20
C SER A 39 -7.60 -4.95 20.49
N ARG A 40 -8.57 -4.41 21.22
CA ARG A 40 -9.24 -3.18 20.80
C ARG A 40 -8.23 -2.04 20.76
N PRO A 41 -8.47 -0.99 19.95
CA PRO A 41 -7.71 0.24 20.09
C PRO A 41 -8.12 1.01 21.36
N TYR A 42 -7.16 1.69 21.94
CA TYR A 42 -7.35 2.57 23.08
C TYR A 42 -6.81 3.95 22.74
N GLU A 43 -7.61 4.98 22.95
CA GLU A 43 -7.11 6.36 22.91
C GLU A 43 -6.41 6.67 24.23
N THR A 44 -5.18 7.15 24.14
CA THR A 44 -4.35 7.41 25.32
C THR A 44 -3.73 8.80 25.30
N ASP A 45 -3.67 9.41 26.49
CA ASP A 45 -2.99 10.67 26.68
C ASP A 45 -1.46 10.49 26.46
N PRO A 46 -0.75 11.46 25.86
CA PRO A 46 0.68 11.31 25.58
C PRO A 46 1.50 11.29 26.87
N VAL A 47 2.55 10.46 26.90
CA VAL A 47 3.43 10.30 28.06
C VAL A 47 4.79 10.95 27.78
N GLY A 48 5.22 11.87 28.65
CA GLY A 48 6.52 12.55 28.58
C GLY A 48 6.45 13.93 27.93
N TYR A 49 6.06 14.02 26.65
CA TYR A 49 5.88 15.29 25.95
C TYR A 49 4.39 15.58 25.79
N SER A 50 3.87 16.60 26.47
CA SER A 50 2.42 16.85 26.58
C SER A 50 1.81 17.64 25.43
N ASP A 51 2.60 18.40 24.68
CA ASP A 51 2.12 19.20 23.54
C ASP A 51 2.11 18.37 22.25
N GLN A 52 1.30 17.31 22.24
CA GLN A 52 1.11 16.48 21.06
C GLN A 52 -0.29 15.84 21.03
N PRO A 53 -0.76 15.40 19.84
CA PRO A 53 -2.03 14.70 19.76
C PRO A 53 -2.02 13.41 20.58
N LYS A 54 -3.21 13.00 21.03
CA LYS A 54 -3.40 11.72 21.71
C LYS A 54 -3.05 10.55 20.81
N PHE A 55 -2.55 9.49 21.41
CA PHE A 55 -2.23 8.25 20.71
C PHE A 55 -3.45 7.35 20.59
N LEU A 56 -3.48 6.56 19.52
CA LEU A 56 -4.25 5.34 19.43
C LEU A 56 -3.27 4.17 19.61
N ASN A 57 -3.49 3.35 20.64
CA ASN A 57 -2.62 2.23 21.00
C ASN A 57 -3.37 0.89 20.94
N ALA A 58 -2.67 -0.17 20.55
CA ALA A 58 -3.16 -1.54 20.56
C ALA A 58 -2.03 -2.52 20.91
N ALA A 59 -2.39 -3.73 21.33
CA ALA A 59 -1.47 -4.85 21.51
C ALA A 59 -1.79 -5.96 20.51
N LEU A 60 -0.75 -6.67 20.06
CA LEU A 60 -0.85 -7.76 19.08
C LEU A 60 -0.03 -8.96 19.52
N LEU A 61 -0.55 -10.17 19.32
CA LEU A 61 0.20 -11.42 19.42
C LEU A 61 0.53 -11.91 18.01
N LEU A 62 1.82 -12.00 17.70
CA LEU A 62 2.37 -12.52 16.47
C LEU A 62 3.03 -13.88 16.74
N GLU A 63 2.78 -14.85 15.85
CA GLU A 63 3.55 -16.08 15.75
C GLU A 63 4.46 -16.03 14.52
N THR A 64 5.78 -15.98 14.71
CA THR A 64 6.75 -15.78 13.62
C THR A 64 7.96 -16.71 13.73
N ASP A 65 8.58 -17.03 12.60
CA ASP A 65 9.83 -17.81 12.55
C ASP A 65 11.09 -16.91 12.50
N LEU A 66 10.90 -15.58 12.50
CA LEU A 66 11.99 -14.60 12.49
C LEU A 66 12.63 -14.47 13.86
N ASP A 67 13.96 -14.46 13.95
CA ASP A 67 14.66 -14.15 15.20
C ASP A 67 14.42 -12.70 15.68
N PRO A 68 14.69 -12.36 16.95
CA PRO A 68 14.38 -11.04 17.51
C PRO A 68 15.00 -9.85 16.76
N TRP A 69 16.20 -10.00 16.21
CA TRP A 69 16.90 -8.94 15.48
C TRP A 69 16.33 -8.78 14.08
N ALA A 70 16.07 -9.90 13.39
CA ALA A 70 15.38 -9.88 12.10
C ALA A 70 13.99 -9.25 12.22
N LEU A 71 13.23 -9.60 13.27
CA LEU A 71 11.93 -9.00 13.54
C LEU A 71 12.05 -7.49 13.79
N LEU A 72 12.95 -7.05 14.67
CA LEU A 72 13.18 -5.62 14.94
C LEU A 72 13.47 -4.84 13.64
N GLY A 73 14.35 -5.37 12.79
CA GLY A 73 14.66 -4.75 11.49
C GLY A 73 13.43 -4.62 10.58
N ARG A 74 12.56 -5.64 10.54
CA ARG A 74 11.31 -5.59 9.78
C ARG A 74 10.31 -4.60 10.36
N LEU A 75 10.17 -4.53 11.68
CA LEU A 75 9.30 -3.54 12.33
C LEU A 75 9.75 -2.12 11.99
N LYS A 76 11.06 -1.83 12.04
CA LYS A 76 11.60 -0.52 11.66
C LYS A 76 11.35 -0.19 10.19
N ALA A 77 11.46 -1.17 9.29
CA ALA A 77 11.12 -1.00 7.88
C ALA A 77 9.64 -0.65 7.68
N ILE A 78 8.73 -1.37 8.35
CA ILE A 78 7.28 -1.08 8.32
C ILE A 78 7.01 0.35 8.79
N GLU A 79 7.65 0.79 9.88
CA GLU A 79 7.49 2.15 10.37
C GLU A 79 7.92 3.20 9.33
N THR A 80 9.07 2.99 8.68
CA THR A 80 9.56 3.90 7.64
C THR A 80 8.64 3.92 6.41
N GLU A 81 8.15 2.76 5.96
CA GLU A 81 7.22 2.65 4.83
C GLU A 81 5.89 3.35 5.09
N LEU A 82 5.42 3.33 6.34
CA LEU A 82 4.22 4.04 6.79
C LEU A 82 4.46 5.54 7.05
N GLY A 83 5.65 6.05 6.73
CA GLY A 83 5.95 7.48 6.80
C GLY A 83 6.41 7.94 8.19
N ARG A 84 6.98 7.06 9.03
CA ARG A 84 7.70 7.49 10.23
C ARG A 84 8.95 8.25 9.81
N VAL A 85 8.99 9.53 10.16
CA VAL A 85 10.19 10.38 10.07
C VAL A 85 10.84 10.49 11.44
N GLU A 86 12.15 10.67 11.48
CA GLU A 86 12.87 10.86 12.74
C GLU A 86 12.54 12.26 13.29
N THR A 87 11.95 12.30 14.49
CA THR A 87 11.56 13.54 15.19
C THR A 87 12.29 13.64 16.54
N VAL A 88 11.98 14.68 17.32
CA VAL A 88 12.40 14.78 18.72
C VAL A 88 12.03 13.50 19.51
N ARG A 89 12.88 13.15 20.49
CA ARG A 89 12.66 11.98 21.37
C ARG A 89 11.29 12.11 22.07
N PHE A 90 10.46 11.07 21.97
CA PHE A 90 9.06 11.05 22.44
C PHE A 90 8.08 11.97 21.70
N GLY A 91 8.47 12.45 20.52
CA GLY A 91 7.62 13.26 19.66
C GLY A 91 6.52 12.48 18.91
N PRO A 92 5.70 13.22 18.14
CA PRO A 92 4.62 12.65 17.35
C PRO A 92 5.15 11.73 16.24
N ARG A 93 4.44 10.64 15.95
CA ARG A 93 4.81 9.64 14.95
C ARG A 93 3.59 8.99 14.30
N THR A 94 3.75 8.72 13.01
CA THR A 94 2.73 8.07 12.17
C THR A 94 2.41 6.66 12.65
N ILE A 95 3.44 5.90 13.04
CA ILE A 95 3.29 4.58 13.67
C ILE A 95 4.54 4.27 14.52
N ASP A 96 4.35 3.50 15.58
CA ASP A 96 5.37 2.97 16.48
C ASP A 96 5.07 1.50 16.74
N LEU A 97 6.06 0.64 16.54
CA LEU A 97 5.99 -0.81 16.72
C LEU A 97 7.10 -1.25 17.67
N ASP A 98 6.71 -1.65 18.88
CA ASP A 98 7.64 -2.08 19.93
C ASP A 98 7.47 -3.57 20.25
N ILE A 99 8.58 -4.31 20.32
CA ILE A 99 8.60 -5.69 20.82
C ILE A 99 8.47 -5.65 22.34
N LEU A 100 7.37 -6.21 22.87
CA LEU A 100 7.08 -6.24 24.30
C LEU A 100 7.70 -7.45 24.99
N THR A 101 7.44 -8.64 24.47
CA THR A 101 8.01 -9.91 24.92
C THR A 101 8.22 -10.82 23.72
N TYR A 102 9.11 -11.79 23.88
CA TYR A 102 9.45 -12.75 22.83
C TYR A 102 9.67 -14.10 23.51
N ASP A 103 8.69 -15.01 23.43
CA ASP A 103 8.63 -16.22 24.25
C ASP A 103 8.98 -15.93 25.73
N ASP A 104 9.88 -16.72 26.31
CA ASP A 104 10.45 -16.55 27.64
C ASP A 104 11.82 -15.83 27.61
N LEU A 105 12.18 -15.20 26.49
CA LEU A 105 13.49 -14.58 26.29
C LEU A 105 13.68 -13.37 27.21
N VAL A 106 14.84 -13.34 27.88
CA VAL A 106 15.37 -12.16 28.56
C VAL A 106 16.65 -11.75 27.85
N LEU A 107 16.62 -10.61 27.17
CA LEU A 107 17.70 -10.06 26.36
C LEU A 107 17.98 -8.62 26.78
N SER A 108 19.26 -8.28 26.92
CA SER A 108 19.71 -6.94 27.26
C SER A 108 20.95 -6.57 26.45
N ASP A 109 20.76 -6.36 25.15
CA ASP A 109 21.84 -5.99 24.23
C ASP A 109 21.77 -4.50 23.87
N PRO A 110 22.91 -3.89 23.46
CA PRO A 110 22.91 -2.55 22.88
C PRO A 110 22.03 -2.49 21.62
N GLY A 111 20.82 -1.92 21.74
CA GLY A 111 19.87 -1.75 20.63
C GLY A 111 18.59 -2.59 20.72
N LEU A 112 18.56 -3.63 21.56
CA LEU A 112 17.35 -4.43 21.77
C LEU A 112 17.29 -4.96 23.22
N THR A 113 16.20 -4.66 23.91
CA THR A 113 15.94 -5.14 25.27
C THR A 113 14.56 -5.81 25.30
N ILE A 114 14.54 -7.08 25.73
CA ILE A 114 13.33 -7.90 25.82
C ILE A 114 13.30 -8.56 27.22
N PRO A 115 12.19 -8.49 27.96
CA PRO A 115 11.00 -7.68 27.69
C PRO A 115 11.29 -6.19 27.58
N HIS A 116 10.40 -5.46 26.92
CA HIS A 116 10.55 -4.01 26.75
C HIS A 116 10.75 -3.35 28.13
N PRO A 117 11.80 -2.53 28.33
CA PRO A 117 12.26 -2.13 29.66
C PRO A 117 11.23 -1.33 30.46
N ARG A 118 10.33 -0.61 29.75
CA ARG A 118 9.27 0.20 30.36
C ARG A 118 7.87 -0.41 30.24
N LEU A 119 7.76 -1.69 29.89
CA LEU A 119 6.47 -2.38 29.73
C LEU A 119 5.63 -2.28 31.01
N ALA A 120 6.25 -2.60 32.15
CA ALA A 120 5.55 -2.69 33.44
C ALA A 120 5.08 -1.33 34.01
N GLU A 121 5.52 -0.22 33.41
CA GLU A 121 5.20 1.14 33.86
C GLU A 121 4.10 1.80 33.02
N ARG A 122 3.77 1.24 31.85
CA ARG A 122 2.98 1.94 30.83
C ARG A 122 1.56 1.39 30.76
N ALA A 123 0.59 2.16 31.28
CA ALA A 123 -0.83 1.81 31.18
C ALA A 123 -1.30 1.60 29.74
N PHE A 124 -0.86 2.43 28.79
CA PHE A 124 -1.20 2.30 27.37
C PHE A 124 -0.65 1.04 26.69
N VAL A 125 0.29 0.33 27.33
CA VAL A 125 0.79 -0.98 26.90
C VAL A 125 0.06 -2.10 27.64
N LEU A 126 -0.02 -1.99 28.97
CA LEU A 126 -0.56 -3.04 29.84
C LEU A 126 -2.07 -3.23 29.68
N VAL A 127 -2.85 -2.16 29.49
CA VAL A 127 -4.31 -2.27 29.33
C VAL A 127 -4.67 -3.02 28.05
N PRO A 128 -4.14 -2.67 26.85
CA PRO A 128 -4.38 -3.47 25.65
C PRO A 128 -3.81 -4.89 25.74
N LEU A 129 -2.63 -5.07 26.34
CA LEU A 129 -2.01 -6.40 26.48
C LEU A 129 -2.83 -7.32 27.40
N ALA A 130 -3.40 -6.78 28.48
CA ALA A 130 -4.25 -7.52 29.41
C ALA A 130 -5.54 -8.04 28.75
N GLU A 131 -6.01 -7.38 27.69
CA GLU A 131 -7.18 -7.84 26.92
C GLU A 131 -6.89 -9.15 26.18
N ILE A 132 -5.71 -9.29 25.57
CA ILE A 132 -5.38 -10.43 24.72
C ILE A 132 -4.62 -11.54 25.45
N ALA A 133 -3.91 -11.20 26.52
CA ALA A 133 -3.04 -12.08 27.28
C ALA A 133 -2.95 -11.71 28.78
N PRO A 134 -4.06 -11.76 29.54
CA PRO A 134 -4.08 -11.39 30.96
C PRO A 134 -3.18 -12.28 31.83
N ASP A 135 -3.00 -13.53 31.42
CA ASP A 135 -2.30 -14.56 32.20
C ASP A 135 -0.83 -14.74 31.78
N LEU A 136 -0.37 -13.99 30.77
CA LEU A 136 1.03 -13.96 30.38
C LEU A 136 1.88 -13.48 31.56
N VAL A 137 2.83 -14.30 31.99
CA VAL A 137 3.84 -13.92 32.99
C VAL A 137 4.99 -13.28 32.24
N ILE A 138 5.36 -12.05 32.61
CA ILE A 138 6.44 -11.32 31.91
C ILE A 138 7.80 -11.88 32.35
N PRO A 139 8.64 -12.41 31.43
CA PRO A 139 9.96 -12.92 31.76
C PRO A 139 10.83 -11.90 32.48
N GLY A 140 11.60 -12.32 33.48
CA GLY A 140 12.42 -11.42 34.31
C GLY A 140 11.66 -10.56 35.33
N ILE A 141 10.35 -10.33 35.16
CA ILE A 141 9.50 -9.63 36.13
C ILE A 141 8.73 -10.61 37.02
N GLY A 142 8.30 -11.75 36.46
CA GLY A 142 7.63 -12.82 37.20
C GLY A 142 6.19 -12.53 37.60
N LEU A 143 5.58 -11.46 37.08
CA LEU A 143 4.19 -11.08 37.34
C LEU A 143 3.35 -11.25 36.08
N ALA A 144 2.08 -11.63 36.27
CA ALA A 144 1.13 -11.70 35.16
C ALA A 144 0.73 -10.29 34.68
N VAL A 145 0.44 -10.16 33.39
CA VAL A 145 -0.01 -8.89 32.78
C VAL A 145 -1.20 -8.29 33.52
N ARG A 146 -2.19 -9.10 33.92
CA ARG A 146 -3.36 -8.64 34.70
C ARG A 146 -2.98 -8.01 36.04
N GLU A 147 -1.89 -8.46 36.66
CA GLU A 147 -1.41 -7.92 37.93
C GLU A 147 -0.68 -6.60 37.71
N LEU A 148 0.16 -6.53 36.67
CA LEU A 148 0.83 -5.30 36.26
C LEU A 148 -0.18 -4.21 35.85
N ALA A 149 -1.21 -4.57 35.08
CA ALA A 149 -2.25 -3.65 34.64
C ALA A 149 -3.02 -3.02 35.82
N ARG A 150 -3.24 -3.79 36.90
CA ARG A 150 -3.85 -3.26 38.14
C ARG A 150 -2.96 -2.28 38.90
N ARG A 151 -1.64 -2.34 38.74
CA ARG A 151 -0.70 -1.45 39.44
C ARG A 151 -0.57 -0.06 38.81
N VAL A 152 -0.92 0.06 37.53
CA VAL A 152 -0.80 1.31 36.76
C VAL A 152 -2.14 2.07 36.62
N ASP A 153 -3.20 1.59 37.28
CA ASP A 153 -4.55 2.17 37.38
C ASP A 153 -5.26 2.58 36.06
N GLY A 154 -4.71 2.23 34.90
CA GLY A 154 -5.31 2.51 33.58
C GLY A 154 -5.51 4.00 33.28
N VAL A 155 -4.91 4.90 34.07
CA VAL A 155 -5.14 6.34 33.97
C VAL A 155 -4.73 6.84 32.58
N GLY A 156 -5.60 7.65 31.98
CA GLY A 156 -5.37 8.22 30.64
C GLY A 156 -5.58 7.24 29.49
N VAL A 157 -6.05 6.01 29.73
CA VAL A 157 -6.36 5.00 28.70
C VAL A 157 -7.87 4.82 28.58
N ARG A 158 -8.43 5.09 27.41
CA ARG A 158 -9.88 5.05 27.16
C ARG A 158 -10.16 4.16 25.95
N PRO A 159 -11.15 3.27 25.98
CA PRO A 159 -11.55 2.53 24.78
C PRO A 159 -11.87 3.51 23.66
N ALA A 160 -11.22 3.38 22.51
CA ALA A 160 -11.52 4.24 21.38
C ALA A 160 -12.81 3.76 20.70
N ARG A 161 -13.71 4.70 20.38
CA ARG A 161 -14.83 4.42 19.48
C ARG A 161 -14.30 4.47 18.06
N TRP A 162 -13.98 3.30 17.54
CA TRP A 162 -13.51 3.13 16.18
C TRP A 162 -14.47 2.26 15.39
N GLU A 163 -15.06 2.83 14.34
CA GLU A 163 -16.05 2.14 13.49
C GLU A 163 -15.47 0.90 12.79
N LEU A 164 -14.14 0.86 12.58
CA LEU A 164 -13.44 -0.25 11.95
C LEU A 164 -12.72 -1.17 12.96
N ALA A 165 -12.97 -1.04 14.27
CA ALA A 165 -12.30 -1.87 15.30
C ALA A 165 -12.46 -3.37 15.11
N GLY A 166 -13.59 -3.80 14.52
CA GLY A 166 -13.80 -5.20 14.16
C GLY A 166 -12.89 -5.72 13.06
N LEU A 167 -12.06 -4.89 12.42
CA LEU A 167 -11.20 -5.24 11.29
C LEU A 167 -9.77 -5.64 11.71
N LEU A 168 -9.22 -5.12 12.81
CA LEU A 168 -7.82 -5.44 13.20
C LEU A 168 -7.57 -6.93 13.41
N GLY A 169 -8.54 -7.64 13.99
CA GLY A 169 -8.43 -9.09 14.23
C GLY A 169 -8.83 -9.96 13.05
N ARG A 170 -9.25 -9.36 11.92
CA ARG A 170 -9.80 -10.06 10.76
C ARG A 170 -8.85 -9.98 9.59
N ASP A 171 -8.52 -11.12 9.01
CA ASP A 171 -7.76 -11.15 7.76
C ASP A 171 -8.67 -10.81 6.60
N LEU A 172 -8.90 -9.51 6.39
CA LEU A 172 -9.77 -9.00 5.34
C LEU A 172 -9.35 -9.45 3.94
N GLN A 173 -8.06 -9.72 3.74
CA GLN A 173 -7.54 -10.18 2.46
C GLN A 173 -7.82 -11.67 2.23
N ALA A 174 -7.80 -12.47 3.30
CA ALA A 174 -8.11 -13.91 3.23
C ALA A 174 -9.61 -14.24 3.39
N GLU A 175 -10.41 -13.34 3.98
CA GLU A 175 -11.81 -13.58 4.26
C GLU A 175 -12.73 -13.49 3.03
N ALA A 176 -13.84 -14.21 3.07
CA ALA A 176 -14.92 -14.01 2.11
C ALA A 176 -15.69 -12.72 2.45
N PRO A 177 -15.97 -11.83 1.48
CA PRO A 177 -16.69 -10.59 1.76
C PRO A 177 -18.11 -10.89 2.28
N ARG A 178 -18.51 -10.25 3.39
CA ARG A 178 -19.83 -10.45 4.03
C ARG A 178 -20.98 -9.88 3.21
N VAL A 179 -20.70 -8.81 2.47
CA VAL A 179 -21.59 -8.26 1.45
C VAL A 179 -20.84 -8.46 0.13
N PRO A 180 -21.34 -9.29 -0.80
CA PRO A 180 -20.78 -9.36 -2.13
C PRO A 180 -21.10 -8.04 -2.83
N VAL A 181 -20.25 -7.04 -2.66
CA VAL A 181 -20.20 -5.89 -3.57
C VAL A 181 -19.37 -6.38 -4.75
N PRO A 182 -19.98 -6.68 -5.90
CA PRO A 182 -19.19 -6.96 -7.08
C PRO A 182 -18.36 -5.70 -7.36
N LEU A 183 -17.03 -5.80 -7.20
CA LEU A 183 -16.12 -4.82 -7.75
C LEU A 183 -16.17 -4.98 -9.27
N SER A 184 -17.20 -4.40 -9.89
CA SER A 184 -17.43 -4.41 -11.33
C SER A 184 -16.23 -3.85 -12.10
N TRP A 185 -15.45 -3.01 -11.43
CA TRP A 185 -14.29 -2.33 -11.96
C TRP A 185 -13.35 -1.87 -10.85
N VAL A 186 -12.05 -2.05 -11.04
CA VAL A 186 -11.01 -1.67 -10.08
C VAL A 186 -9.70 -1.39 -10.82
N GLY A 187 -8.92 -0.41 -10.37
CA GLY A 187 -7.68 -0.02 -11.03
C GLY A 187 -6.77 0.86 -10.17
N VAL A 188 -5.55 1.08 -10.66
CA VAL A 188 -4.50 1.90 -10.04
C VAL A 188 -4.23 3.09 -10.98
N GLY A 189 -4.29 4.31 -10.42
CA GLY A 189 -3.93 5.55 -11.09
C GLY A 189 -2.54 6.05 -10.73
N ASP A 190 -2.13 7.17 -11.35
CA ASP A 190 -0.93 7.94 -11.03
C ASP A 190 0.40 7.17 -11.13
N LEU A 191 0.45 6.15 -11.99
CA LEU A 191 1.70 5.45 -12.29
C LEU A 191 2.54 6.28 -13.25
N GLU A 192 3.61 6.92 -12.76
CA GLU A 192 4.54 7.66 -13.61
C GLU A 192 5.77 6.83 -14.00
N ARG A 193 6.12 6.86 -15.29
CA ARG A 193 7.33 6.25 -15.86
C ARG A 193 7.93 7.15 -16.95
N VAL A 194 9.24 7.08 -17.15
CA VAL A 194 9.90 7.72 -18.30
C VAL A 194 10.14 6.65 -19.37
N VAL A 195 9.67 6.91 -20.59
CA VAL A 195 9.72 5.96 -21.69
C VAL A 195 10.39 6.61 -22.90
N LEU A 196 11.26 5.87 -23.58
CA LEU A 196 11.90 6.31 -24.82
C LEU A 196 11.01 5.95 -26.01
N PHE A 197 10.57 6.96 -26.77
CA PHE A 197 9.79 6.78 -27.99
C PHE A 197 10.63 7.06 -29.24
N ASP A 198 10.49 6.21 -30.26
CA ASP A 198 10.95 6.52 -31.61
C ASP A 198 9.91 7.43 -32.30
N THR A 199 10.32 8.67 -32.58
CA THR A 199 9.50 9.67 -33.28
C THR A 199 10.10 9.99 -34.65
N PRO A 200 9.35 10.60 -35.58
CA PRO A 200 9.90 11.05 -36.86
C PRO A 200 11.10 12.02 -36.75
N VAL A 201 11.26 12.67 -35.58
CA VAL A 201 12.35 13.62 -35.30
C VAL A 201 13.48 13.01 -34.46
N GLY A 202 13.46 11.69 -34.23
CA GLY A 202 14.46 10.97 -33.45
C GLY A 202 13.91 10.31 -32.19
N ARG A 203 14.81 9.80 -31.34
CA ARG A 203 14.47 9.15 -30.06
C ARG A 203 14.28 10.20 -28.97
N VAL A 204 13.14 10.13 -28.28
CA VAL A 204 12.72 11.14 -27.30
C VAL A 204 12.27 10.48 -26.01
N TYR A 205 12.81 10.92 -24.87
CA TYR A 205 12.34 10.51 -23.55
C TYR A 205 11.08 11.30 -23.17
N CYS A 206 9.99 10.59 -22.91
CA CYS A 206 8.72 11.19 -22.55
C CYS A 206 8.25 10.65 -21.19
N PRO A 207 7.84 11.51 -20.26
CA PRO A 207 7.05 11.10 -19.11
C PRO A 207 5.72 10.50 -19.55
N VAL A 208 5.36 9.37 -18.98
CA VAL A 208 4.10 8.65 -19.20
C VAL A 208 3.43 8.47 -17.85
N GLY A 209 2.26 9.10 -17.69
CA GLY A 209 1.32 8.80 -16.62
C GLY A 209 0.39 7.68 -17.06
N ALA A 210 0.11 6.71 -16.19
CA ALA A 210 -0.73 5.57 -16.52
C ALA A 210 -1.81 5.34 -15.46
N TRP A 211 -3.00 5.04 -15.95
CA TRP A 211 -4.09 4.45 -15.18
C TRP A 211 -4.40 3.07 -15.77
N LEU A 212 -4.41 2.04 -14.93
CA LEU A 212 -4.65 0.65 -15.35
C LEU A 212 -5.75 0.04 -14.50
N GLY A 213 -6.68 -0.68 -15.10
CA GLY A 213 -7.75 -1.33 -14.36
C GLY A 213 -8.33 -2.55 -15.06
N VAL A 214 -9.21 -3.25 -14.35
CA VAL A 214 -9.86 -4.47 -14.82
C VAL A 214 -11.33 -4.48 -14.44
N SER A 215 -12.13 -5.20 -15.24
CA SER A 215 -13.48 -5.59 -14.85
C SER A 215 -13.44 -7.03 -14.36
N LEU A 216 -13.91 -7.26 -13.14
CA LEU A 216 -13.92 -8.58 -12.50
C LEU A 216 -15.25 -9.30 -12.76
N GLY A 217 -15.17 -10.61 -12.92
CA GLY A 217 -16.36 -11.47 -12.97
C GLY A 217 -16.99 -11.67 -11.59
N ALA A 218 -18.25 -12.07 -11.57
CA ALA A 218 -19.09 -12.16 -10.37
C ALA A 218 -18.55 -13.06 -9.23
N GLY A 219 -17.55 -13.91 -9.50
CA GLY A 219 -16.93 -14.81 -8.52
C GLY A 219 -15.62 -14.31 -7.88
N ARG A 220 -15.10 -13.12 -8.23
CA ARG A 220 -13.80 -12.63 -7.73
C ARG A 220 -13.95 -11.68 -6.53
N ARG A 221 -13.00 -11.78 -5.59
CA ARG A 221 -12.99 -11.05 -4.31
C ARG A 221 -12.12 -9.79 -4.29
N GLY A 222 -11.19 -9.65 -5.24
CA GLY A 222 -10.26 -8.52 -5.28
C GLY A 222 -9.14 -8.71 -6.30
N ILE A 223 -8.18 -7.80 -6.30
CA ILE A 223 -6.99 -7.77 -7.17
C ILE A 223 -5.75 -7.38 -6.36
N HIS A 224 -4.57 -7.81 -6.80
CA HIS A 224 -3.32 -7.40 -6.16
C HIS A 224 -2.80 -6.12 -6.82
N ALA A 225 -2.77 -4.99 -6.08
CA ALA A 225 -2.43 -3.67 -6.62
C ALA A 225 -0.99 -3.59 -7.17
N SER A 226 -0.02 -4.28 -6.55
CA SER A 226 1.38 -4.30 -7.04
C SER A 226 1.53 -4.91 -8.43
N ARG A 227 0.64 -5.84 -8.82
CA ARG A 227 0.68 -6.52 -10.13
C ARG A 227 0.31 -5.58 -11.30
N PHE A 228 -0.30 -4.42 -11.03
CA PHE A 228 -0.55 -3.39 -12.06
C PHE A 228 0.74 -2.67 -12.43
N GLY A 229 1.57 -2.35 -11.44
CA GLY A 229 2.90 -1.76 -11.67
C GLY A 229 3.85 -2.70 -12.40
N GLU A 230 3.87 -3.99 -12.02
CA GLU A 230 4.66 -5.01 -12.71
C GLU A 230 4.20 -5.22 -14.17
N ALA A 231 2.88 -5.25 -14.41
CA ALA A 231 2.33 -5.36 -15.76
C ALA A 231 2.72 -4.17 -16.64
N LEU A 232 2.73 -2.96 -16.07
CA LEU A 232 3.21 -1.76 -16.76
C LEU A 232 4.70 -1.87 -17.06
N ASP A 233 5.52 -2.21 -16.07
CA ASP A 233 6.98 -2.29 -16.20
C ASP A 233 7.39 -3.36 -17.22
N GLU A 234 6.69 -4.48 -17.29
CA GLU A 234 6.96 -5.53 -18.28
C GLU A 234 6.49 -5.14 -19.69
N THR A 235 5.35 -4.47 -19.80
CA THR A 235 4.86 -3.88 -21.05
C THR A 235 5.87 -2.87 -21.60
N LEU A 236 6.48 -2.08 -20.71
CA LEU A 236 7.51 -1.10 -21.04
C LEU A 236 8.87 -1.74 -21.38
N LYS A 237 9.31 -2.75 -20.62
CA LYS A 237 10.55 -3.51 -20.89
C LYS A 237 10.54 -4.17 -22.27
N GLY A 238 9.38 -4.61 -22.75
CA GLY A 238 9.19 -5.18 -24.08
C GLY A 238 8.90 -4.18 -25.20
N ALA A 239 8.87 -2.87 -24.92
CA ALA A 239 8.49 -1.80 -25.86
C ALA A 239 9.66 -0.89 -26.26
N ALA A 240 10.89 -1.22 -25.91
CA ALA A 240 12.12 -0.44 -26.14
C ALA A 240 12.51 -0.22 -27.63
N GLY A 241 11.58 -0.32 -28.59
CA GLY A 241 11.87 -0.13 -30.01
C GLY A 241 10.63 0.08 -30.88
N GLY A 242 9.89 1.18 -30.69
CA GLY A 242 9.02 1.72 -31.75
C GLY A 242 7.50 1.66 -31.53
N LEU A 243 7.00 1.10 -30.43
CA LEU A 243 5.56 1.09 -30.16
C LEU A 243 5.05 2.48 -29.76
N GLY A 244 3.94 2.91 -30.37
CA GLY A 244 3.27 4.17 -30.02
C GLY A 244 2.44 4.07 -28.74
N PRO A 245 1.98 5.20 -28.18
CA PRO A 245 1.12 5.23 -26.99
C PRO A 245 -0.11 4.31 -27.11
N GLU A 246 -0.72 4.22 -28.29
CA GLU A 246 -1.83 3.32 -28.61
C GLU A 246 -1.49 1.84 -28.42
N ALA A 247 -0.40 1.39 -29.03
CA ALA A 247 0.03 -0.01 -28.96
C ALA A 247 0.49 -0.38 -27.55
N LEU A 248 1.06 0.59 -26.82
CA LEU A 248 1.44 0.44 -25.43
C LEU A 248 0.21 0.32 -24.52
N ALA A 249 -0.81 1.16 -24.71
CA ALA A 249 -2.08 1.07 -23.99
C ALA A 249 -2.79 -0.26 -24.27
N ALA A 250 -2.83 -0.68 -25.54
CA ALA A 250 -3.38 -1.97 -25.95
C ALA A 250 -2.70 -3.15 -25.26
N ARG A 251 -1.36 -3.16 -25.26
CA ARG A 251 -0.58 -4.21 -24.61
C ARG A 251 -0.79 -4.20 -23.10
N ALA A 252 -0.81 -3.04 -22.47
CA ALA A 252 -1.05 -2.91 -21.04
C ALA A 252 -2.45 -3.41 -20.66
N ALA A 253 -3.50 -3.01 -21.40
CA ALA A 253 -4.86 -3.49 -21.16
C ALA A 253 -4.97 -5.02 -21.27
N ALA A 254 -4.33 -5.62 -22.28
CA ALA A 254 -4.33 -7.07 -22.47
C ALA A 254 -3.51 -7.81 -21.40
N GLU A 255 -2.35 -7.27 -21.01
CA GLU A 255 -1.47 -7.87 -20.01
C GLU A 255 -2.10 -7.85 -18.62
N VAL A 256 -2.68 -6.70 -18.23
CA VAL A 256 -3.38 -6.55 -16.96
C VAL A 256 -4.61 -7.48 -16.91
N ALA A 257 -5.38 -7.60 -18.00
CA ALA A 257 -6.49 -8.55 -18.07
C ALA A 257 -6.02 -9.99 -17.83
N ARG A 258 -4.91 -10.40 -18.47
CA ARG A 258 -4.37 -11.77 -18.38
C ARG A 258 -3.84 -12.07 -16.98
N ARG A 259 -3.00 -11.21 -16.42
CA ARG A 259 -2.37 -11.39 -15.09
C ARG A 259 -3.37 -11.39 -13.95
N GLN A 260 -4.43 -10.61 -14.11
CA GLN A 260 -5.51 -10.54 -13.14
C GLN A 260 -6.63 -11.53 -13.45
N GLU A 261 -6.48 -12.37 -14.49
CA GLU A 261 -7.47 -13.35 -14.96
C GLU A 261 -8.89 -12.74 -14.98
N ALA A 262 -8.98 -11.54 -15.55
CA ALA A 262 -10.16 -10.69 -15.53
C ALA A 262 -10.93 -10.75 -16.85
N GLU A 263 -12.24 -10.45 -16.81
CA GLU A 263 -13.09 -10.49 -18.01
C GLU A 263 -12.66 -9.43 -19.04
N ALA A 264 -12.21 -8.28 -18.53
CA ALA A 264 -11.71 -7.19 -19.34
C ALA A 264 -10.59 -6.44 -18.65
N GLY A 265 -9.65 -5.93 -19.44
CA GLY A 265 -8.62 -5.00 -19.00
C GLY A 265 -8.80 -3.63 -19.64
N HIS A 266 -8.36 -2.61 -18.92
CA HIS A 266 -8.46 -1.21 -19.28
C HIS A 266 -7.10 -0.55 -19.02
N ALA A 267 -6.64 0.26 -19.95
CA ALA A 267 -5.44 1.06 -19.78
C ALA A 267 -5.66 2.44 -20.37
N ARG A 268 -5.29 3.47 -19.63
CA ARG A 268 -5.18 4.85 -20.10
C ARG A 268 -3.75 5.30 -19.89
N LEU A 269 -3.09 5.72 -20.96
CA LEU A 269 -1.73 6.23 -20.93
C LEU A 269 -1.72 7.68 -21.39
N THR A 270 -1.08 8.53 -20.61
CA THR A 270 -0.95 9.96 -20.82
C THR A 270 0.52 10.26 -21.07
N VAL A 271 0.88 10.50 -22.33
CA VAL A 271 2.27 10.72 -22.76
C VAL A 271 2.51 12.20 -22.97
N ARG A 272 3.47 12.76 -22.23
CA ARG A 272 3.91 14.15 -22.39
C ARG A 272 5.12 14.16 -23.33
N TYR A 273 4.94 14.68 -24.55
CA TYR A 273 6.05 14.86 -25.48
C TYR A 273 6.86 16.11 -25.11
N PRO A 274 8.20 16.06 -25.05
CA PRO A 274 8.98 17.28 -24.97
C PRO A 274 8.99 17.97 -26.35
N LEU A 275 8.95 19.30 -26.33
CA LEU A 275 9.32 20.13 -27.47
C LEU A 275 10.62 20.84 -27.14
N SER A 276 11.55 20.84 -28.09
CA SER A 276 12.67 21.77 -28.12
C SER A 276 12.18 23.20 -27.87
N ALA A 277 13.02 24.00 -27.19
CA ALA A 277 12.79 25.35 -26.67
C ALA A 277 11.85 26.27 -27.50
N ALA A 278 10.53 26.04 -27.43
CA ALA A 278 9.46 26.95 -27.88
C ALA A 278 8.07 26.43 -27.43
N GLY A 279 7.90 26.19 -26.13
CA GLY A 279 6.67 26.57 -25.40
C GLY A 279 5.31 25.92 -25.71
N ALA A 280 5.19 24.82 -26.44
CA ALA A 280 3.92 24.08 -26.54
C ALA A 280 4.04 22.69 -25.93
N PHE A 281 3.11 22.32 -25.04
CA PHE A 281 2.99 20.97 -24.51
C PHE A 281 1.79 20.29 -25.19
N GLY A 282 2.03 19.20 -25.89
CA GLY A 282 0.98 18.29 -26.35
C GLY A 282 0.96 17.06 -25.45
N THR A 283 -0.18 16.77 -24.83
CA THR A 283 -0.38 15.52 -24.10
C THR A 283 -1.15 14.56 -24.99
N VAL A 284 -0.57 13.40 -25.31
CA VAL A 284 -1.27 12.36 -26.06
C VAL A 284 -1.85 11.36 -25.06
N THR A 285 -3.15 11.13 -25.14
CA THR A 285 -3.84 10.17 -24.29
C THR A 285 -4.28 8.99 -25.13
N ALA A 286 -3.79 7.80 -24.81
CA ALA A 286 -4.21 6.55 -25.43
C ALA A 286 -5.03 5.75 -24.41
N GLU A 287 -6.23 5.33 -24.81
CA GLU A 287 -7.10 4.47 -24.01
C GLU A 287 -7.32 3.14 -24.74
N ALA A 288 -7.25 2.04 -24.02
CA ALA A 288 -7.50 0.72 -24.57
C ALA A 288 -8.36 -0.11 -23.63
N ARG A 289 -9.27 -0.88 -24.23
CA ARG A 289 -10.11 -1.86 -23.55
C ARG A 289 -10.02 -3.20 -24.27
N PHE A 290 -9.66 -4.24 -23.53
CA PHE A 290 -9.62 -5.61 -24.01
C PHE A 290 -10.71 -6.43 -23.31
N ARG A 291 -11.57 -7.13 -24.06
CA ARG A 291 -12.61 -8.02 -23.51
C ARG A 291 -12.87 -9.17 -24.47
N ALA A 292 -12.86 -10.41 -23.97
CA ALA A 292 -13.21 -11.62 -24.74
C ALA A 292 -12.52 -11.71 -26.12
N GLY A 293 -11.21 -11.44 -26.17
CA GLY A 293 -10.43 -11.48 -27.42
C GLY A 293 -10.61 -10.28 -28.35
N ARG A 294 -11.50 -9.33 -28.02
CA ARG A 294 -11.71 -8.09 -28.78
C ARG A 294 -10.99 -6.93 -28.11
N LEU A 295 -10.19 -6.21 -28.89
CA LEU A 295 -9.48 -5.00 -28.46
C LEU A 295 -10.12 -3.76 -29.10
N ARG A 296 -10.39 -2.74 -28.28
CA ARG A 296 -10.72 -1.39 -28.74
C ARG A 296 -9.67 -0.43 -28.23
N VAL A 297 -9.14 0.42 -29.12
CA VAL A 297 -8.16 1.45 -28.78
C VAL A 297 -8.68 2.79 -29.27
N GLY A 298 -8.60 3.81 -28.42
CA GLY A 298 -8.88 5.20 -28.73
C GLY A 298 -7.63 6.04 -28.50
N LEU A 299 -7.39 6.99 -29.40
CA LEU A 299 -6.34 8.00 -29.23
C LEU A 299 -6.98 9.39 -29.15
N GLY A 300 -6.53 10.17 -28.19
CA GLY A 300 -6.92 11.56 -27.99
C GLY A 300 -5.70 12.43 -27.70
N VAL A 301 -5.90 13.74 -27.72
CA VAL A 301 -4.91 14.73 -27.32
C VAL A 301 -5.54 15.71 -26.35
N GLU A 302 -4.84 15.95 -25.25
CA GLU A 302 -5.19 16.93 -24.23
C GLU A 302 -4.18 18.09 -24.30
N VAL A 303 -4.70 19.32 -24.36
CA VAL A 303 -3.88 20.53 -24.50
C VAL A 303 -4.27 21.49 -23.38
N VAL A 304 -3.29 21.95 -22.60
CA VAL A 304 -3.51 22.88 -21.50
C VAL A 304 -3.03 24.27 -21.93
N GLY A 305 -3.91 25.27 -21.88
CA GLY A 305 -3.56 26.67 -22.14
C GLY A 305 -3.53 27.13 -23.61
N MET A 306 -4.04 26.31 -24.55
CA MET A 306 -4.17 26.70 -25.97
C MET A 306 -5.58 26.39 -26.48
N THR A 307 -6.17 27.31 -27.23
CA THR A 307 -7.36 27.05 -28.04
C THR A 307 -7.03 25.90 -28.99
N VAL A 308 -7.74 24.76 -28.85
CA VAL A 308 -7.51 23.58 -29.70
C VAL A 308 -7.87 23.94 -31.15
N CYS A 309 -6.83 24.27 -31.93
CA CYS A 309 -6.97 24.63 -33.33
C CYS A 309 -7.41 23.40 -34.15
N PRO A 310 -8.42 23.51 -35.05
CA PRO A 310 -8.85 22.42 -35.92
C PRO A 310 -7.72 21.74 -36.72
N CYS A 311 -6.67 22.48 -37.07
CA CYS A 311 -5.49 21.93 -37.76
C CYS A 311 -4.69 20.94 -36.90
N GLY A 312 -4.65 21.14 -35.58
CA GLY A 312 -3.99 20.21 -34.65
C GLY A 312 -4.76 18.90 -34.49
N LEU A 313 -6.10 18.97 -34.50
CA LEU A 313 -6.97 17.79 -34.49
C LEU A 313 -6.84 16.97 -35.78
N GLU A 314 -6.72 17.62 -36.95
CA GLU A 314 -6.49 16.97 -38.23
C GLU A 314 -5.13 16.24 -38.27
N LEU A 315 -4.07 16.84 -37.70
CA LEU A 315 -2.74 16.24 -37.57
C LEU A 315 -2.76 14.95 -36.74
N VAL A 316 -3.41 14.98 -35.57
CA VAL A 316 -3.61 13.80 -34.71
C VAL A 316 -4.42 12.73 -35.45
N GLY A 317 -5.50 13.13 -36.12
CA GLY A 317 -6.32 12.22 -36.92
C GLY A 317 -5.56 11.59 -38.09
N GLN A 318 -4.67 12.32 -38.77
CA GLN A 318 -3.83 11.77 -39.85
C GLN A 318 -2.72 10.86 -39.33
N TYR A 319 -2.09 11.21 -38.20
CA TYR A 319 -1.07 10.37 -37.56
C TYR A 319 -1.64 9.04 -37.08
N SER A 320 -2.81 9.07 -36.42
CA SER A 320 -3.55 7.88 -35.97
C SER A 320 -3.90 6.98 -37.16
N ARG A 321 -4.46 7.56 -38.23
CA ARG A 321 -4.82 6.83 -39.46
C ARG A 321 -3.60 6.18 -40.14
N ARG A 322 -2.45 6.85 -40.18
CA ARG A 322 -1.21 6.29 -40.75
C ARG A 322 -0.65 5.13 -39.92
N ARG A 323 -0.70 5.20 -38.58
CA ARG A 323 -0.25 4.09 -37.72
C ARG A 323 -1.21 2.92 -37.71
N LEU A 324 -2.52 3.16 -37.70
CA LEU A 324 -3.53 2.11 -37.86
C LEU A 324 -3.43 1.41 -39.24
N GLY A 325 -3.19 2.18 -40.30
CA GLY A 325 -2.94 1.64 -41.65
C GLY A 325 -1.65 0.81 -41.75
N ALA A 326 -0.60 1.17 -41.01
CA ALA A 326 0.65 0.42 -40.95
C ALA A 326 0.57 -0.86 -40.07
N ALA A 327 -0.40 -0.93 -39.15
CA ALA A 327 -0.60 -2.06 -38.22
C ALA A 327 -1.57 -3.13 -38.74
N GLY A 328 -2.12 -2.99 -39.95
CA GLY A 328 -2.86 -4.06 -40.63
C GLY A 328 -4.24 -4.38 -40.06
N SER A 329 -5.01 -3.40 -39.57
CA SER A 329 -6.43 -3.60 -39.25
C SER A 329 -7.34 -2.99 -40.34
N VAL A 330 -7.91 -3.89 -41.13
CA VAL A 330 -8.98 -3.64 -42.10
C VAL A 330 -10.32 -3.48 -41.37
N GLY A 331 -11.07 -2.43 -41.72
CA GLY A 331 -12.54 -2.48 -41.80
C GLY A 331 -13.35 -1.92 -40.62
N ALA A 332 -14.26 -1.00 -40.97
CA ALA A 332 -15.54 -0.82 -40.31
C ALA A 332 -16.42 -2.08 -40.42
#